data_AF-A0A1C6FGX7-F1
#
_entry.id   AF-A0A1C6FGX7-F1
#
_cell.length_a   1.000
_cell.length_b   1.000
_cell.length_c   1.000
_cell.angle_alpha   90.00
_cell.angle_beta   90.00
_cell.angle_gamma   90.00
#
_symmetry.space_group_name_H-M   'P 1'
#
loop_
_entity.id
_entity.type
_entity.pdbx_description
1 polymer ?
#
loop_
_entity_poly.entity_id
_entity_poly.type
_entity_poly.pdbx_seq_one_letter_code
_entity_poly.pdbx_strand_id
1 'polypeptide(L)'
;MKKQIKPILRFALGEVYTFLGVFSTLLTIICLIDFSELVPDFAGRIVCVVIVFAVSYGMAVIRVASTKRTVVDLENGREAVLEYGDLFTSGDRIVIPVNDSFDTLVDDVLIAKSSIHGQFVLKYFEGREKELDRIIEKGLERVKVAGRYTNKNGKPLYYPPGTVVPVRVGEKTFYLLALTHFRGNTVEPNMKIYYTAVLTLLEYLNKATAGAPVYIPLLGSGLARINREKENELANLLSILRMSRVKIVGGIHIVLHPDMRGKVNILRYRKNKSIL
;
A
#
# COMPACT_ATOMS: atom_id res chain seq x y z
N MET A 1 -8.88 -19.10 -3.60
CA MET A 1 -8.37 -18.88 -4.98
C MET A 1 -9.40 -18.24 -5.94
N LYS A 2 -10.64 -18.73 -6.09
CA LYS A 2 -11.62 -18.18 -7.07
C LYS A 2 -11.94 -16.67 -6.94
N LYS A 3 -11.89 -16.08 -5.73
CA LYS A 3 -12.17 -14.64 -5.51
C LYS A 3 -11.11 -13.67 -6.04
N GLN A 4 -9.86 -14.12 -6.26
CA GLN A 4 -8.78 -13.27 -6.79
C GLN A 4 -8.62 -13.33 -8.32
N ILE A 5 -9.23 -14.31 -8.99
CA ILE A 5 -9.08 -14.51 -10.44
C ILE A 5 -9.81 -13.41 -11.26
N LYS A 6 -11.05 -13.08 -10.89
CA LYS A 6 -11.87 -12.08 -11.60
C LYS A 6 -11.22 -10.69 -11.71
N PRO A 7 -10.61 -10.13 -10.66
CA PRO A 7 -9.95 -8.83 -10.78
C PRO A 7 -8.63 -8.90 -11.55
N ILE A 8 -7.85 -9.98 -11.41
CA ILE A 8 -6.64 -10.20 -12.23
C ILE A 8 -7.03 -10.24 -13.71
N LEU A 9 -8.15 -10.89 -14.05
CA LEU A 9 -8.71 -10.93 -15.40
C LEU A 9 -9.13 -9.53 -15.90
N ARG A 10 -9.68 -8.68 -15.02
CA ARG A 10 -9.99 -7.27 -15.34
C ARG A 10 -8.75 -6.41 -15.59
N PHE A 11 -7.67 -6.61 -14.83
CA PHE A 11 -6.41 -5.94 -15.13
C PHE A 11 -5.80 -6.44 -16.44
N ALA A 12 -5.93 -7.74 -16.73
CA ALA A 12 -5.56 -8.30 -18.04
C ALA A 12 -6.40 -7.72 -19.19
N LEU A 13 -7.66 -7.35 -18.97
CA LEU A 13 -8.52 -6.66 -19.95
C LEU A 13 -8.02 -5.26 -20.34
N GLY A 14 -7.32 -4.54 -19.46
CA GLY A 14 -6.66 -3.27 -19.84
C GLY A 14 -5.50 -3.50 -20.81
N GLU A 15 -4.74 -4.58 -20.59
CA GLU A 15 -3.72 -5.05 -21.52
C GLU A 15 -4.33 -5.61 -22.82
N VAL A 16 -5.61 -6.03 -22.84
CA VAL A 16 -6.28 -6.57 -24.05
C VAL A 16 -6.27 -5.56 -25.20
N TYR A 17 -6.33 -4.25 -24.95
CA TYR A 17 -6.18 -3.25 -26.03
C TYR A 17 -4.77 -3.22 -26.61
N THR A 18 -3.74 -3.34 -25.77
CA THR A 18 -2.35 -3.51 -26.22
C THR A 18 -2.21 -4.82 -26.99
N PHE A 19 -2.85 -5.90 -26.54
CA PHE A 19 -2.89 -7.19 -27.24
C PHE A 19 -3.66 -7.15 -28.55
N LEU A 20 -4.77 -6.41 -28.65
CA LEU A 20 -5.51 -6.19 -29.89
C LEU A 20 -4.68 -5.38 -30.89
N GLY A 21 -3.92 -4.40 -30.41
CA GLY A 21 -2.96 -3.65 -31.23
C GLY A 21 -1.85 -4.56 -31.77
N VAL A 22 -1.25 -5.40 -30.93
CA VAL A 22 -0.25 -6.40 -31.32
C VAL A 22 -0.86 -7.45 -32.27
N PHE A 23 -2.08 -7.89 -32.01
CA PHE A 23 -2.80 -8.86 -32.85
C PHE A 23 -3.10 -8.29 -34.24
N SER A 24 -3.58 -7.05 -34.30
CA SER A 24 -3.82 -6.32 -35.55
C SER A 24 -2.53 -6.19 -36.35
N THR A 25 -1.44 -5.74 -35.71
CA THR A 25 -0.13 -5.62 -36.39
C THR A 25 0.41 -6.97 -36.86
N LEU A 26 0.30 -8.04 -36.07
CA LEU A 26 0.70 -9.39 -36.49
C LEU A 26 -0.15 -9.91 -37.67
N LEU A 27 -1.46 -9.67 -37.64
CA LEU A 27 -2.36 -10.04 -38.73
C LEU A 27 -2.02 -9.26 -40.01
N THR A 28 -1.74 -7.96 -39.89
CA THR A 28 -1.29 -7.12 -41.01
C THR A 28 0.02 -7.64 -41.60
N ILE A 29 1.02 -7.98 -40.77
CA ILE A 29 2.31 -8.51 -41.22
C ILE A 29 2.13 -9.86 -41.95
N ILE A 30 1.27 -10.75 -41.45
CA ILE A 30 1.00 -12.06 -42.08
C ILE A 30 0.20 -11.93 -43.38
N CYS A 31 -0.67 -10.93 -43.49
CA CYS A 31 -1.37 -10.63 -44.75
C CYS A 31 -0.45 -9.97 -45.79
N LEU A 32 0.60 -9.27 -45.36
CA LEU A 32 1.56 -8.58 -46.24
C LEU A 32 2.73 -9.48 -46.67
N ILE A 33 3.10 -10.47 -45.87
CA ILE A 33 4.15 -11.44 -46.18
C ILE A 33 3.49 -12.69 -46.78
N ASP A 34 3.95 -13.12 -47.96
CA ASP A 34 3.51 -14.37 -48.59
C ASP A 34 3.96 -15.59 -47.75
N PHE A 35 3.17 -15.92 -46.72
CA PHE A 35 3.35 -17.08 -45.84
C PHE A 35 2.96 -18.42 -46.50
N SER A 36 2.69 -18.40 -47.81
CA SER A 36 2.23 -19.54 -48.62
C SER A 36 3.24 -20.67 -48.72
N GLU A 37 4.53 -20.38 -48.57
CA GLU A 37 5.59 -21.40 -48.59
C GLU A 37 5.68 -22.21 -47.28
N LEU A 38 5.26 -21.65 -46.14
CA LEU A 38 5.44 -22.28 -44.83
C LEU A 38 4.18 -23.03 -44.36
N VAL A 39 3.00 -22.45 -44.60
CA VAL A 39 1.70 -23.06 -44.28
C VAL A 39 0.72 -22.74 -45.42
N PRO A 40 0.56 -23.65 -46.40
CA PRO A 40 -0.26 -23.38 -47.58
C PRO A 40 -1.77 -23.30 -47.22
N ASP A 41 -2.19 -24.02 -46.18
CA ASP A 41 -3.57 -24.04 -45.72
C ASP A 41 -3.95 -22.79 -44.91
N PHE A 42 -5.09 -22.19 -45.25
CA PHE A 42 -5.62 -20.99 -44.61
C PHE A 42 -6.01 -21.25 -43.15
N ALA A 43 -6.58 -22.43 -42.84
CA ALA A 43 -6.94 -22.78 -41.46
C ALA A 43 -5.70 -22.96 -40.58
N GLY A 44 -4.63 -23.55 -41.11
CA GLY A 44 -3.33 -23.65 -40.43
C GLY A 44 -2.75 -22.29 -40.00
N ARG A 45 -2.84 -21.25 -40.85
CA ARG A 45 -2.37 -19.89 -40.52
C ARG A 45 -3.17 -19.27 -39.36
N ILE A 46 -4.49 -19.44 -39.35
CA ILE A 46 -5.35 -18.97 -38.25
C ILE A 46 -4.97 -19.66 -36.95
N VAL A 47 -4.75 -20.98 -36.98
CA VAL A 47 -4.34 -21.75 -35.79
C VAL A 47 -3.00 -21.25 -35.24
N CYS A 48 -2.00 -20.98 -36.10
CA CYS A 48 -0.72 -20.42 -35.67
C CYS A 48 -0.89 -19.07 -34.95
N VAL A 49 -1.72 -18.17 -35.49
CA VAL A 49 -2.00 -16.86 -34.86
C VAL A 49 -2.66 -17.02 -33.49
N VAL A 50 -3.65 -17.92 -33.38
CA VAL A 50 -4.33 -18.21 -32.11
C VAL A 50 -3.35 -18.77 -31.08
N ILE A 51 -2.43 -19.65 -31.49
CA ILE A 51 -1.40 -20.21 -30.60
C ILE A 51 -0.44 -19.11 -30.12
N VAL A 52 0.09 -18.28 -31.02
CA VAL A 52 0.99 -17.17 -30.65
C VAL A 52 0.30 -16.21 -29.69
N PHE A 53 -0.98 -15.91 -29.94
CA PHE A 53 -1.79 -15.07 -29.05
C PHE A 53 -1.99 -15.72 -27.68
N ALA A 54 -2.35 -17.01 -27.63
CA ALA A 54 -2.56 -17.74 -26.39
C ALA A 54 -1.28 -17.82 -25.54
N VAL A 55 -0.13 -18.07 -26.18
CA VAL A 55 1.18 -18.09 -25.52
C VAL A 55 1.55 -16.70 -25.00
N SER A 56 1.38 -15.66 -25.81
CA SER A 56 1.67 -14.27 -25.42
C SER A 56 0.80 -13.81 -24.24
N TYR A 57 -0.50 -14.10 -24.29
CA TYR A 57 -1.43 -13.84 -23.19
C TYR A 57 -1.04 -14.61 -21.92
N GLY A 58 -0.73 -15.90 -22.06
CA GLY A 58 -0.28 -16.73 -20.95
C GLY A 58 0.98 -16.18 -20.26
N MET A 59 1.98 -15.78 -21.05
CA MET A 59 3.21 -15.17 -20.53
C MET A 59 2.94 -13.86 -19.78
N ALA A 60 2.05 -13.01 -20.28
CA ALA A 60 1.70 -11.76 -19.60
C ALA A 60 0.96 -11.98 -18.28
N VAL A 61 0.00 -12.92 -18.25
CA VAL A 61 -0.69 -13.30 -17.01
C VAL A 61 0.30 -13.83 -15.97
N ILE A 62 1.22 -14.71 -16.38
CA ILE A 62 2.27 -15.25 -15.50
C ILE A 62 3.15 -14.11 -14.95
N ARG A 63 3.57 -13.16 -15.81
CA ARG A 63 4.42 -12.03 -15.41
C ARG A 63 3.72 -11.12 -14.40
N VAL A 64 2.46 -10.79 -14.63
CA VAL A 64 1.66 -9.96 -13.70
C VAL A 64 1.46 -10.70 -12.37
N ALA A 65 1.07 -11.97 -12.41
CA ALA A 65 0.82 -12.78 -11.22
C ALA A 65 2.10 -13.01 -10.39
N SER A 66 3.27 -13.08 -11.04
CA SER A 66 4.55 -13.32 -10.40
C SER A 66 5.20 -12.04 -9.83
N THR A 67 4.74 -10.86 -10.24
CA THR A 67 5.30 -9.61 -9.73
C THR A 67 4.82 -9.34 -8.30
N LYS A 68 5.74 -9.49 -7.33
CA LYS A 68 5.45 -9.22 -5.92
C LYS A 68 5.90 -7.84 -5.46
N ARG A 69 6.84 -7.22 -6.18
CA ARG A 69 7.52 -5.99 -5.81
C ARG A 69 7.80 -5.15 -7.05
N THR A 70 7.71 -3.83 -6.91
CA THR A 70 8.13 -2.86 -7.93
C THR A 70 8.72 -1.62 -7.28
N VAL A 71 9.55 -0.89 -8.04
CA VAL A 71 10.11 0.39 -7.61
C VAL A 71 9.35 1.50 -8.31
N VAL A 72 9.00 2.54 -7.55
CA VAL A 72 8.25 3.72 -7.99
C VAL A 72 9.13 4.93 -7.85
N ASP A 73 9.13 5.76 -8.89
CA ASP A 73 9.81 7.05 -8.86
C ASP A 73 8.98 8.08 -8.06
N LEU A 74 9.62 8.66 -7.03
CA LEU A 74 9.09 9.74 -6.21
C LEU A 74 9.63 11.12 -6.63
N GLU A 75 10.29 11.20 -7.79
CA GLU A 75 10.94 12.38 -8.34
C GLU A 75 12.22 12.78 -7.57
N ASN A 76 13.08 13.55 -8.24
CA ASN A 76 14.35 14.07 -7.70
C ASN A 76 15.29 12.96 -7.19
N GLY A 77 15.32 11.82 -7.90
CA GLY A 77 16.18 10.68 -7.56
C GLY A 77 15.77 9.94 -6.28
N ARG A 78 14.55 10.15 -5.80
CA ARG A 78 13.97 9.41 -4.67
C ARG A 78 13.09 8.29 -5.19
N GLU A 79 13.12 7.17 -4.47
CA GLU A 79 12.39 5.97 -4.86
C GLU A 79 11.61 5.43 -3.67
N ALA A 80 10.45 4.86 -3.96
CA ALA A 80 9.72 4.02 -3.03
C ALA A 80 9.60 2.61 -3.61
N VAL A 81 9.53 1.63 -2.72
CA VAL A 81 9.27 0.24 -3.06
C VAL A 81 7.81 -0.04 -2.79
N LEU A 82 7.07 -0.55 -3.77
CA LEU A 82 5.75 -1.14 -3.54
C LEU A 82 5.89 -2.66 -3.51
N GLU A 83 5.34 -3.30 -2.50
CA GLU A 83 5.37 -4.76 -2.39
C GLU A 83 4.11 -5.34 -1.77
N TYR A 84 3.72 -6.53 -2.20
CA TYR A 84 2.65 -7.28 -1.55
C TYR A 84 3.22 -8.23 -0.49
N GLY A 85 2.80 -8.08 0.77
CA GLY A 85 3.28 -8.91 1.86
C GLY A 85 2.59 -8.62 3.19
N ASP A 86 3.01 -9.35 4.23
CA ASP A 86 2.63 -9.06 5.62
C ASP A 86 3.57 -8.00 6.20
N LEU A 87 3.00 -6.83 6.51
CA LEU A 87 3.69 -5.67 7.09
C LEU A 87 4.57 -6.04 8.29
N PHE A 88 4.10 -6.93 9.18
CA PHE A 88 4.81 -7.27 10.41
C PHE A 88 6.06 -8.12 10.18
N THR A 89 6.20 -8.69 8.98
CA THR A 89 7.34 -9.51 8.57
C THR A 89 8.26 -8.81 7.55
N SER A 90 7.85 -7.64 7.04
CA SER A 90 8.60 -6.95 5.98
C SER A 90 9.91 -6.33 6.45
N GLY A 91 10.05 -5.99 7.74
CA GLY A 91 11.30 -5.51 8.31
C GLY A 91 11.14 -5.04 9.76
N ASP A 92 12.06 -4.20 10.24
CA ASP A 92 12.15 -3.88 11.67
C ASP A 92 11.62 -2.50 12.05
N ARG A 93 11.49 -1.58 11.09
CA ARG A 93 10.98 -0.22 11.31
C ARG A 93 9.63 -0.08 10.65
N ILE A 94 8.56 -0.30 11.41
CA ILE A 94 7.21 -0.46 10.87
C ILE A 94 6.31 0.67 11.33
N VAL A 95 5.58 1.31 10.43
CA VAL A 95 4.56 2.30 10.78
C VAL A 95 3.23 1.61 11.06
N ILE A 96 2.62 1.90 12.20
CA ILE A 96 1.30 1.38 12.58
C ILE A 96 0.32 2.56 12.65
N PRO A 97 -0.65 2.69 11.73
CA PRO A 97 -1.66 3.72 11.83
C PRO A 97 -2.59 3.41 13.00
N VAL A 98 -2.67 4.35 13.94
CA VAL A 98 -3.51 4.28 15.14
C VAL A 98 -4.48 5.47 15.18
N ASN A 99 -5.39 5.44 16.14
CA ASN A 99 -6.21 6.61 16.40
C ASN A 99 -5.45 7.69 17.17
N ASP A 100 -5.94 8.91 17.06
CA ASP A 100 -5.32 10.07 17.68
C ASP A 100 -5.40 10.11 19.21
N SER A 101 -6.08 9.15 19.85
CA SER A 101 -6.08 8.95 21.31
C SER A 101 -5.11 7.86 21.76
N PHE A 102 -4.48 7.14 20.82
CA PHE A 102 -3.64 5.98 21.08
C PHE A 102 -4.31 4.96 22.02
N ASP A 103 -5.58 4.61 21.74
CA ASP A 103 -6.24 3.52 22.47
C ASP A 103 -5.52 2.19 22.22
N THR A 104 -5.62 1.28 23.18
CA THR A 104 -5.00 -0.05 23.14
C THR A 104 -6.02 -1.18 23.27
N LEU A 105 -7.28 -0.86 23.57
CA LEU A 105 -8.34 -1.86 23.74
C LEU A 105 -8.86 -2.35 22.38
N VAL A 106 -8.65 -3.64 22.10
CA VAL A 106 -9.13 -4.31 20.89
C VAL A 106 -10.44 -5.04 21.17
N ASP A 107 -11.56 -4.37 20.87
CA ASP A 107 -12.91 -4.82 21.20
C ASP A 107 -13.87 -4.85 19.99
N ASP A 108 -13.37 -4.62 18.77
CA ASP A 108 -14.16 -4.45 17.55
C ASP A 108 -15.14 -3.25 17.57
N VAL A 109 -15.06 -2.39 18.59
CA VAL A 109 -15.80 -1.12 18.70
C VAL A 109 -14.85 0.05 18.46
N LEU A 110 -13.80 0.17 19.28
CA LEU A 110 -12.75 1.19 19.14
C LEU A 110 -11.67 0.76 18.16
N ILE A 111 -11.24 -0.49 18.28
CA ILE A 111 -10.19 -1.06 17.45
C ILE A 111 -10.65 -2.43 16.95
N ALA A 112 -10.81 -2.53 15.64
CA ALA A 112 -11.14 -3.80 14.98
C ALA A 112 -9.95 -4.76 15.03
N LYS A 113 -10.19 -6.03 15.40
CA LYS A 113 -9.18 -7.11 15.41
C LYS A 113 -8.54 -7.32 14.04
N SER A 114 -9.31 -7.08 12.99
CA SER A 114 -8.85 -7.20 11.59
C SER A 114 -8.02 -6.01 11.09
N SER A 115 -7.98 -4.90 11.83
CA SER A 115 -7.19 -3.72 11.47
C SER A 115 -5.70 -3.92 11.78
N ILE A 116 -4.82 -3.19 11.12
CA ILE A 116 -3.38 -3.20 11.41
C ILE A 116 -3.11 -2.80 12.87
N HIS A 117 -3.88 -1.85 13.41
CA HIS A 117 -3.79 -1.44 14.81
C HIS A 117 -4.14 -2.60 15.75
N GLY A 118 -5.28 -3.26 15.54
CA GLY A 118 -5.70 -4.41 16.34
C GLY A 118 -4.73 -5.58 16.25
N GLN A 119 -4.27 -5.91 15.03
CA GLN A 119 -3.27 -6.96 14.80
C GLN A 119 -1.94 -6.65 15.49
N PHE A 120 -1.51 -5.38 15.52
CA PHE A 120 -0.31 -4.97 16.26
C PHE A 120 -0.46 -5.24 17.75
N VAL A 121 -1.56 -4.79 18.36
CA VAL A 121 -1.79 -5.00 19.80
C VAL A 121 -1.87 -6.49 20.10
N LEU A 122 -2.68 -7.25 19.38
CA LEU A 122 -2.84 -8.70 19.62
C LEU A 122 -1.53 -9.47 19.41
N LYS A 123 -0.72 -9.12 18.41
CA LYS A 123 0.50 -9.86 18.10
C LYS A 123 1.65 -9.58 19.07
N TYR A 124 1.74 -8.37 19.63
CA TYR A 124 2.91 -7.95 20.41
C TYR A 124 2.59 -7.61 21.88
N PHE A 125 1.34 -7.32 22.22
CA PHE A 125 0.91 -6.81 23.53
C PHE A 125 -0.37 -7.46 24.06
N GLU A 126 -0.82 -8.61 23.53
CA GLU A 126 -1.97 -9.33 24.07
C GLU A 126 -1.76 -9.69 25.55
N GLY A 127 -2.70 -9.27 26.41
CA GLY A 127 -2.61 -9.40 27.86
C GLY A 127 -1.60 -8.46 28.54
N ARG A 128 -0.95 -7.58 27.76
CA ARG A 128 0.04 -6.57 28.21
C ARG A 128 -0.31 -5.17 27.73
N GLU A 129 -1.59 -4.88 27.54
CA GLU A 129 -2.09 -3.60 27.05
C GLU A 129 -1.69 -2.44 27.98
N LYS A 130 -1.65 -2.69 29.30
CA LYS A 130 -1.15 -1.71 30.29
C LYS A 130 0.33 -1.37 30.12
N GLU A 131 1.15 -2.30 29.63
CA GLU A 131 2.55 -2.04 29.30
C GLU A 131 2.64 -1.09 28.11
N LEU A 132 1.87 -1.39 27.06
CA LEU A 132 1.76 -0.55 25.87
C LEU A 132 1.27 0.87 26.22
N ASP A 133 0.25 0.98 27.08
CA ASP A 133 -0.26 2.28 27.56
C ASP A 133 0.83 3.12 28.22
N ARG A 134 1.64 2.53 29.11
CA ARG A 134 2.74 3.25 29.77
C ARG A 134 3.81 3.72 28.78
N ILE A 135 4.15 2.89 27.79
CA ILE A 135 5.10 3.27 26.74
C ILE A 135 4.54 4.45 25.94
N ILE A 136 3.25 4.39 25.59
CA ILE A 136 2.54 5.42 24.85
C ILE A 136 2.51 6.73 25.62
N GLU A 137 2.08 6.69 26.89
CA GLU A 137 2.00 7.86 27.77
C GLU A 137 3.35 8.56 27.91
N LYS A 138 4.43 7.78 28.11
CA LYS A 138 5.80 8.31 28.15
C LYS A 138 6.22 8.95 26.82
N GLY A 139 5.84 8.34 25.69
CA GLY A 139 6.10 8.90 24.36
C GLY A 139 5.34 10.20 24.08
N LEU A 140 4.23 10.42 24.76
CA LEU A 140 3.34 11.58 24.59
C LEU A 140 3.55 12.68 25.62
N GLU A 141 4.39 12.47 26.64
CA GLU A 141 4.61 13.41 27.75
C GLU A 141 4.96 14.84 27.31
N ARG A 142 5.70 14.97 26.18
CA ARG A 142 6.10 16.26 25.61
C ARG A 142 5.22 16.73 24.45
N VAL A 143 4.18 15.99 24.11
CA VAL A 143 3.27 16.32 23.02
C VAL A 143 2.10 17.11 23.59
N LYS A 144 1.88 18.31 23.06
CA LYS A 144 0.71 19.13 23.42
C LYS A 144 -0.57 18.40 22.99
N VAL A 145 -1.46 18.16 23.95
CA VAL A 145 -2.80 17.62 23.69
C VAL A 145 -3.55 18.56 22.75
N ALA A 146 -4.16 18.00 21.69
CA ALA A 146 -4.93 18.77 20.71
C ALA A 146 -6.35 19.06 21.20
N GLY A 147 -6.93 18.15 21.98
CA GLY A 147 -8.22 18.37 22.63
C GLY A 147 -8.72 17.15 23.38
N ARG A 148 -10.03 17.14 23.64
CA ARG A 148 -10.71 16.07 24.37
C ARG A 148 -12.01 15.69 23.66
N TYR A 149 -12.25 14.39 23.51
CA TYR A 149 -13.54 13.86 23.10
C TYR A 149 -14.54 13.90 24.26
N THR A 150 -15.77 14.29 23.94
CA THR A 150 -16.88 14.32 24.91
C THR A 150 -17.73 13.05 24.88
N ASN A 151 -17.84 12.40 23.71
CA ASN A 151 -18.77 11.28 23.46
C ASN A 151 -18.10 10.12 22.67
N LYS A 152 -16.90 9.71 23.08
CA LYS A 152 -16.16 8.59 22.46
C LYS A 152 -15.75 7.61 23.56
N ASN A 153 -15.87 6.31 23.29
CA ASN A 153 -15.33 5.29 24.18
C ASN A 153 -13.79 5.37 24.24
N GLY A 154 -13.18 4.82 25.29
CA GLY A 154 -11.73 4.76 25.43
C GLY A 154 -11.12 6.05 25.99
N LYS A 155 -9.87 6.35 25.60
CA LYS A 155 -9.12 7.50 26.10
C LYS A 155 -9.77 8.80 25.60
N PRO A 156 -9.98 9.80 26.50
CA PRO A 156 -10.69 11.01 26.13
C PRO A 156 -9.78 12.06 25.49
N LEU A 157 -8.48 12.04 25.75
CA LEU A 157 -7.54 13.00 25.17
C LEU A 157 -7.14 12.54 23.77
N TYR A 158 -7.00 13.49 22.85
CA TYR A 158 -6.44 13.24 21.54
C TYR A 158 -5.32 14.21 21.20
N TYR A 159 -4.43 13.74 20.34
CA TYR A 159 -3.18 14.39 19.97
C TYR A 159 -3.22 14.87 18.52
N PRO A 160 -2.36 15.84 18.15
CA PRO A 160 -2.32 16.36 16.79
C PRO A 160 -2.14 15.24 15.74
N PRO A 161 -2.81 15.33 14.57
CA PRO A 161 -2.57 14.41 13.47
C PRO A 161 -1.10 14.35 13.07
N GLY A 162 -0.58 13.15 12.85
CA GLY A 162 0.84 12.95 12.55
C GLY A 162 1.73 12.83 13.77
N THR A 163 1.19 12.88 14.99
CA THR A 163 1.95 12.52 16.20
C THR A 163 2.44 11.08 16.06
N VAL A 164 3.74 10.87 16.30
CA VAL A 164 4.38 9.55 16.22
C VAL A 164 4.94 9.15 17.57
N VAL A 165 4.58 7.95 18.03
CA VAL A 165 5.14 7.33 19.23
C VAL A 165 5.91 6.06 18.86
N PRO A 166 7.23 5.99 19.13
CA PRO A 166 8.02 4.79 18.87
C PRO A 166 7.84 3.77 20.01
N VAL A 167 7.54 2.53 19.65
CA VAL A 167 7.40 1.38 20.55
C VAL A 167 8.39 0.30 20.12
N ARG A 168 9.30 -0.11 20.99
CA ARG A 168 10.31 -1.14 20.70
C ARG A 168 9.89 -2.49 21.26
N VAL A 169 9.97 -3.53 20.43
CA VAL A 169 9.73 -4.93 20.81
C VAL A 169 10.81 -5.79 20.17
N GLY A 170 11.76 -6.26 20.98
CA GLY A 170 12.98 -6.89 20.47
C GLY A 170 13.73 -5.95 19.52
N GLU A 171 14.13 -6.47 18.36
CA GLU A 171 14.80 -5.69 17.31
C GLU A 171 13.85 -4.76 16.52
N LYS A 172 12.54 -4.92 16.68
CA LYS A 172 11.55 -4.14 15.93
C LYS A 172 11.20 -2.84 16.65
N THR A 173 11.12 -1.76 15.87
CA THR A 173 10.56 -0.47 16.29
C THR A 173 9.29 -0.20 15.49
N PHE A 174 8.17 -0.11 16.20
CA PHE A 174 6.88 0.28 15.68
C PHE A 174 6.66 1.78 15.88
N TYR A 175 6.38 2.51 14.81
CA TYR A 175 6.05 3.93 14.85
C TYR A 175 4.54 4.07 14.82
N LEU A 176 3.92 4.24 16.00
CA LEU A 176 2.48 4.45 16.11
C LEU A 176 2.14 5.84 15.61
N LEU A 177 1.40 5.93 14.52
CA LEU A 177 1.03 7.17 13.85
C LEU A 177 -0.42 7.53 14.16
N ALA A 178 -0.64 8.66 14.84
CA ALA A 178 -1.97 9.25 14.99
C ALA A 178 -2.52 9.66 13.62
N LEU A 179 -3.44 8.86 13.08
CA LEU A 179 -3.98 9.03 11.73
C LEU A 179 -5.49 9.22 11.69
N THR A 180 -6.24 8.58 12.58
CA THR A 180 -7.70 8.62 12.57
C THR A 180 -8.26 9.52 13.67
N HIS A 181 -9.11 10.46 13.27
CA HIS A 181 -9.91 11.30 14.15
C HIS A 181 -11.34 10.74 14.26
N PHE A 182 -11.93 10.84 15.44
CA PHE A 182 -13.28 10.36 15.70
C PHE A 182 -14.28 11.51 15.80
N ARG A 183 -15.49 11.27 15.29
CA ARG A 183 -16.68 12.07 15.61
C ARG A 183 -17.67 11.17 16.33
N GLY A 184 -17.69 11.27 17.66
CA GLY A 184 -18.34 10.26 18.51
C GLY A 184 -17.56 8.95 18.48
N ASN A 185 -18.20 7.84 18.09
CA ASN A 185 -17.55 6.54 17.88
C ASN A 185 -17.27 6.23 16.39
N THR A 186 -17.48 7.18 15.49
CA THR A 186 -17.29 6.98 14.05
C THR A 186 -16.03 7.69 13.58
N VAL A 187 -15.25 7.06 12.70
CA VAL A 187 -14.07 7.69 12.11
C VAL A 187 -14.49 8.71 11.06
N GLU A 188 -13.94 9.93 11.15
CA GLU A 188 -14.22 11.01 10.20
C GLU A 188 -13.12 11.07 9.12
N PRO A 189 -13.44 10.75 7.84
CA PRO A 189 -12.47 10.87 6.76
C PRO A 189 -12.16 12.35 6.49
N ASN A 190 -10.90 12.74 6.62
CA ASN A 190 -10.46 14.10 6.34
C ASN A 190 -9.10 14.11 5.63
N MET A 191 -9.11 14.52 4.36
CA MET A 191 -7.90 14.55 3.54
C MET A 191 -6.86 15.54 4.06
N LYS A 192 -7.25 16.69 4.61
CA LYS A 192 -6.29 17.66 5.18
C LYS A 192 -5.54 17.07 6.36
N ILE A 193 -6.27 16.40 7.26
CA ILE A 193 -5.70 15.66 8.40
C ILE A 193 -4.74 14.58 7.90
N TYR A 194 -5.14 13.83 6.86
CA TYR A 194 -4.30 12.80 6.25
C TYR A 194 -3.00 13.36 5.65
N TYR A 195 -3.08 14.43 4.85
CA TYR A 195 -1.91 15.12 4.28
C TYR A 195 -0.95 15.55 5.38
N THR A 196 -1.46 16.24 6.40
CA THR A 196 -0.64 16.66 7.55
C THR A 196 -0.01 15.47 8.25
N ALA A 197 -0.77 14.42 8.53
CA ALA A 197 -0.28 13.25 9.25
C ALA A 197 0.86 12.54 8.51
N VAL A 198 0.74 12.36 7.19
CA VAL A 198 1.76 11.71 6.37
C VAL A 198 3.01 12.60 6.25
N LEU A 199 2.87 13.92 6.08
CA LEU A 199 4.04 14.82 6.03
C LEU A 199 4.81 14.82 7.36
N THR A 200 4.11 14.98 8.49
CA THR A 200 4.72 14.95 9.82
C THR A 200 5.38 13.59 10.11
N LEU A 201 4.77 12.48 9.67
CA LEU A 201 5.38 11.16 9.73
C LEU A 201 6.73 11.12 9.01
N LEU A 202 6.80 11.63 7.78
CA LEU A 202 8.04 11.59 6.99
C LEU A 202 9.15 12.40 7.66
N GLU A 203 8.82 13.59 8.18
CA GLU A 203 9.77 14.43 8.93
C GLU A 203 10.28 13.71 10.19
N TYR A 204 9.39 13.04 10.91
CA TYR A 204 9.74 12.24 12.08
C TYR A 204 10.67 11.08 11.70
N LEU A 205 10.29 10.28 10.70
CA LEU A 205 11.04 9.11 10.27
C LEU A 205 12.43 9.48 9.74
N ASN A 206 12.57 10.61 9.05
CA ASN A 206 13.86 11.09 8.57
C ASN A 206 14.88 11.28 9.71
N LYS A 207 14.41 11.73 10.88
CA LYS A 207 15.24 11.91 12.07
C LYS A 207 15.41 10.59 12.85
N ALA A 208 14.35 9.81 12.98
CA ALA A 208 14.29 8.65 13.88
C ALA A 208 14.94 7.37 13.33
N THR A 209 15.08 7.25 12.01
CA THR A 209 15.46 5.98 11.37
C THR A 209 16.96 5.84 11.14
N ALA A 210 17.72 6.93 11.29
CA ALA A 210 19.16 6.99 11.04
C ALA A 210 19.57 6.38 9.68
N GLY A 211 18.70 6.54 8.66
CA GLY A 211 18.94 6.04 7.31
C GLY A 211 18.64 4.56 7.08
N ALA A 212 17.97 3.88 8.01
CA ALA A 212 17.44 2.54 7.78
C ALA A 212 16.09 2.56 7.03
N PRO A 213 15.74 1.49 6.29
CA PRO A 213 14.47 1.40 5.57
C PRO A 213 13.28 1.42 6.54
N VAL A 214 12.16 1.98 6.08
CA VAL A 214 10.89 2.00 6.81
C VAL A 214 9.79 1.33 6.01
N TYR A 215 8.99 0.52 6.69
CA TYR A 215 7.87 -0.23 6.14
C TYR A 215 6.57 0.42 6.58
N ILE A 216 5.81 0.91 5.61
CA ILE A 216 4.58 1.66 5.83
C ILE A 216 3.46 0.87 5.16
N PRO A 217 2.32 0.62 5.84
CA PRO A 217 1.17 0.07 5.16
C PRO A 217 0.53 1.10 4.23
N LEU A 218 -0.49 0.69 3.49
CA LEU A 218 -1.37 1.65 2.82
C LEU A 218 -2.10 2.51 3.87
N LEU A 219 -1.60 3.73 4.11
CA LEU A 219 -2.18 4.66 5.07
C LEU A 219 -3.52 5.18 4.56
N GLY A 220 -4.53 5.23 5.43
CA GLY A 220 -5.88 5.61 5.06
C GLY A 220 -6.74 4.43 4.57
N SER A 221 -6.15 3.23 4.49
CA SER A 221 -6.88 2.00 4.22
C SER A 221 -7.55 1.46 5.49
N GLY A 222 -8.85 1.13 5.42
CA GLY A 222 -9.58 0.54 6.55
C GLY A 222 -10.66 1.47 7.13
N LEU A 223 -10.73 1.60 8.46
CA LEU A 223 -11.76 2.38 9.17
C LEU A 223 -11.73 3.88 8.81
N ALA A 224 -10.55 4.42 8.47
CA ALA A 224 -10.39 5.79 8.01
C ALA A 224 -11.21 6.11 6.75
N ARG A 225 -11.52 5.09 5.92
CA ARG A 225 -12.31 5.16 4.67
C ARG A 225 -12.11 6.46 3.88
N ILE A 226 -10.87 6.92 3.79
CA ILE A 226 -10.53 8.20 3.15
C ILE A 226 -10.93 8.15 1.67
N ASN A 227 -10.80 6.98 1.05
CA ASN A 227 -11.41 6.66 -0.24
C ASN A 227 -12.11 5.30 -0.19
N ARG A 228 -13.07 5.09 -1.10
CA ARG A 228 -13.71 3.77 -1.28
C ARG A 228 -12.84 2.81 -2.09
N GLU A 229 -11.96 3.35 -2.94
CA GLU A 229 -11.12 2.59 -3.86
C GLU A 229 -9.66 2.55 -3.41
N LYS A 230 -9.10 1.34 -3.28
CA LYS A 230 -7.73 1.10 -2.81
C LYS A 230 -6.66 1.67 -3.72
N GLU A 231 -6.93 1.75 -5.01
CA GLU A 231 -6.02 2.34 -5.98
C GLU A 231 -5.87 3.85 -5.77
N ASN A 232 -6.97 4.55 -5.45
CA ASN A 232 -6.95 5.98 -5.13
C ASN A 232 -6.27 6.27 -3.79
N GLU A 233 -6.40 5.39 -2.80
CA GLU A 233 -5.63 5.47 -1.54
C GLU A 233 -4.11 5.41 -1.82
N LEU A 234 -3.68 4.48 -2.69
CA LEU A 234 -2.26 4.35 -3.06
C LEU A 234 -1.78 5.58 -3.85
N ALA A 235 -2.57 6.03 -4.82
CA ALA A 235 -2.26 7.23 -5.60
C ALA A 235 -2.10 8.46 -4.70
N ASN A 236 -2.99 8.64 -3.72
CA ASN A 236 -2.90 9.75 -2.77
C ASN A 236 -1.63 9.68 -1.91
N LEU A 237 -1.31 8.49 -1.37
CA LEU A 237 -0.07 8.30 -0.60
C LEU A 237 1.16 8.63 -1.47
N LEU A 238 1.23 8.10 -2.69
CA LEU A 238 2.34 8.36 -3.61
C LEU A 238 2.45 9.84 -3.98
N SER A 239 1.34 10.55 -4.19
CA SER A 239 1.33 12.00 -4.43
C SER A 239 1.92 12.77 -3.25
N ILE A 240 1.58 12.40 -2.01
CA ILE A 240 2.18 13.02 -0.82
C ILE A 240 3.68 12.76 -0.75
N LEU A 241 4.11 11.53 -1.03
CA LEU A 241 5.53 11.18 -1.02
C LEU A 241 6.33 11.94 -2.08
N ARG A 242 5.75 12.14 -3.27
CA ARG A 242 6.34 12.97 -4.34
C ARG A 242 6.45 14.43 -3.95
N MET A 243 5.37 15.01 -3.41
CA MET A 243 5.34 16.41 -2.97
C MET A 243 6.23 16.68 -1.76
N SER A 244 6.37 15.70 -0.87
CA SER A 244 7.30 15.78 0.25
C SER A 244 8.71 16.04 -0.29
N ARG A 245 9.48 16.90 0.36
CA ARG A 245 10.92 17.09 0.06
C ARG A 245 11.82 16.25 0.96
N VAL A 246 11.21 15.46 1.85
CA VAL A 246 11.94 14.65 2.82
C VAL A 246 12.49 13.40 2.13
N LYS A 247 13.79 13.16 2.29
CA LYS A 247 14.48 11.98 1.77
C LYS A 247 14.82 11.04 2.93
N ILE A 248 14.08 9.95 3.05
CA ILE A 248 14.43 8.87 3.96
C ILE A 248 15.53 8.05 3.28
N VAL A 249 16.77 8.14 3.79
CA VAL A 249 17.96 7.57 3.15
C VAL A 249 17.84 6.07 2.91
N GLY A 250 17.28 5.34 3.88
CA GLY A 250 17.08 3.89 3.77
C GLY A 250 15.94 3.47 2.84
N GLY A 251 15.19 4.42 2.31
CA GLY A 251 14.05 4.17 1.44
C GLY A 251 12.74 3.89 2.19
N ILE A 252 11.64 4.02 1.45
CA ILE A 252 10.28 3.77 1.93
C ILE A 252 9.75 2.54 1.22
N HIS A 253 9.33 1.54 2.00
CA HIS A 253 8.65 0.35 1.54
C HIS A 253 7.17 0.45 1.87
N ILE A 254 6.32 0.59 0.86
CA ILE A 254 4.87 0.55 1.02
C ILE A 254 4.42 -0.90 0.85
N VAL A 255 3.96 -1.48 1.95
CA VAL A 255 3.52 -2.88 2.02
C VAL A 255 2.01 -2.95 1.86
N LEU A 256 1.57 -3.57 0.77
CA LEU A 256 0.17 -3.84 0.47
C LEU A 256 -0.18 -5.25 0.96
N HIS A 257 -1.27 -5.39 1.72
CA HIS A 257 -1.72 -6.72 2.15
C HIS A 257 -1.96 -7.63 0.93
N PRO A 258 -1.66 -8.95 0.98
CA PRO A 258 -1.80 -9.84 -0.17
C PRO A 258 -3.20 -9.85 -0.81
N ASP A 259 -4.24 -9.59 -0.03
CA ASP A 259 -5.62 -9.45 -0.53
C ASP A 259 -5.85 -8.27 -1.47
N MET A 260 -4.91 -7.33 -1.53
CA MET A 260 -4.96 -6.17 -2.43
C MET A 260 -4.42 -6.49 -3.84
N ARG A 261 -3.83 -7.67 -4.08
CA ARG A 261 -3.32 -8.07 -5.42
C ARG A 261 -4.37 -8.03 -6.52
N GLY A 262 -5.64 -8.24 -6.17
CA GLY A 262 -6.78 -8.11 -7.08
C GLY A 262 -7.51 -6.76 -6.99
N LYS A 263 -6.92 -5.73 -6.40
CA LYS A 263 -7.59 -4.43 -6.23
C LYS A 263 -6.71 -3.25 -6.62
N VAL A 264 -5.40 -3.44 -6.52
CA VAL A 264 -4.40 -2.44 -6.84
C VAL A 264 -3.41 -3.10 -7.77
N ASN A 265 -3.15 -2.51 -8.94
CA ASN A 265 -2.11 -2.98 -9.84
C ASN A 265 -0.82 -2.18 -9.61
N ILE A 266 0.14 -2.74 -8.87
CA ILE A 266 1.40 -2.03 -8.59
C ILE A 266 2.25 -1.79 -9.84
N LEU A 267 2.12 -2.61 -10.90
CA LEU A 267 2.90 -2.47 -12.13
C LEU A 267 2.62 -1.14 -12.85
N ARG A 268 1.42 -0.57 -12.68
CA ARG A 268 1.06 0.74 -13.22
C ARG A 268 1.96 1.87 -12.72
N TYR A 269 2.55 1.71 -11.53
CA TYR A 269 3.39 2.72 -10.90
C TYR A 269 4.89 2.44 -11.09
N ARG A 270 5.24 1.36 -11.78
CA ARG A 270 6.63 0.96 -11.98
C ARG A 270 7.40 2.09 -12.66
N LYS A 271 8.56 2.43 -12.11
CA LYS A 271 9.53 3.32 -12.74
C LYS A 271 9.88 2.76 -14.11
N ASN A 272 9.47 3.45 -15.17
CA ASN A 272 9.97 3.17 -16.51
C ASN A 272 11.45 3.54 -16.52
N LYS A 273 12.32 2.54 -16.70
CA LYS A 273 13.68 2.83 -17.16
C LYS A 273 13.51 3.41 -18.56
N SER A 274 13.56 4.73 -18.68
CA SER A 274 13.80 5.37 -19.97
C SER A 274 15.07 4.74 -20.53
N ILE A 275 14.93 3.98 -21.61
CA ILE A 275 16.05 3.54 -22.43
C ILE A 275 16.58 4.84 -23.04
N LEU A 276 17.70 5.32 -22.50
CA LEU A 276 18.62 6.21 -23.19
C LEU A 276 19.47 5.37 -24.13
#